data_AF-A0AAJ6V204-F1
#
_entry.id   AF-A0AAJ6V204-F1
#
_cell.length_a   1.000
_cell.length_b   1.000
_cell.length_c   1.000
_cell.angle_alpha   90.00
_cell.angle_beta   90.00
_cell.angle_gamma   90.00
#
_symmetry.space_group_name_H-M   'P 1'
#
loop_
_entity.id
_entity.type
_entity.pdbx_description
1 polymer ?
#
loop_
_entity_poly.entity_id
_entity_poly.type
_entity_poly.pdbx_seq_one_letter_code
_entity_poly.pdbx_strand_id
1 'polypeptide(L)'
;MTEANQYNTSISKKKKKLIQAIFASFLLVATIIAILTGVSPQKTATQNDAADHAKLIKSTSSKNDFLLQVNRSIDAAQSNMVALSNKLATSKKLDVRQKTAINDCWKNNDRVVADLKKVFEDVKVDTKNKSPQPKADQDLNTKFASCMTGVNSCLDGFSHSKRDKKVREALSGIVDVKGKCQKALEMVTSKPTADMAIWLKNTNRKLKEDSDSYGGGAEWLSVTDRRLFQLSSLTPDVVVAADGSGTYKTVSAAVAAAPKYSSKRYIIRIKAGVYRENVEVPKEKSNIMFLGDGRKTTVITGSRNVVGGSTTYHSATVAVEGQGFLARDITFQNTAGPSKYQAVALRVESDFAAFYKCGMLGYQNTLYVHSNRQFFRNCFIAGTIDFIFGNAAAVFQDCDIRARRPNPGQTITITAQGRSDPTQNTGIVIQKCRIGVTSDLHPVRSNFSAYLGRPWKEYARTVIMQSSISDVIHPAGWNGLKGRFALSTLSFAEYENSGAGAGTSKRVTWEGYKMITSATEAQSFTPRNFIAGSSWLKSTTFPFSLDL
;
A
#
# COMPACT_ATOMS: atom_id res chain seq x y z
N MET A 1 14.90 78.32 -32.49
CA MET A 1 14.62 77.40 -33.63
C MET A 1 15.93 76.70 -33.91
N THR A 2 16.15 75.42 -33.68
CA THR A 2 15.36 74.24 -34.08
C THR A 2 16.01 73.02 -33.42
N GLU A 3 15.29 72.35 -32.54
CA GLU A 3 15.56 70.95 -32.11
C GLU A 3 14.26 70.28 -31.58
N ALA A 4 13.26 71.08 -31.20
CA ALA A 4 11.93 70.60 -30.80
C ALA A 4 11.00 70.14 -31.97
N ASN A 5 11.33 70.43 -33.24
CA ASN A 5 10.44 70.14 -34.38
C ASN A 5 10.71 68.78 -35.09
N GLN A 6 11.81 68.08 -34.78
CA GLN A 6 12.08 66.74 -35.32
C GLN A 6 11.56 65.60 -34.43
N TYR A 7 11.33 65.85 -33.13
CA TYR A 7 10.79 64.85 -32.21
C TYR A 7 9.27 64.68 -32.36
N ASN A 8 8.52 65.76 -32.62
CA ASN A 8 7.07 65.74 -32.78
C ASN A 8 6.59 65.11 -34.11
N THR A 9 7.42 65.13 -35.17
CA THR A 9 7.08 64.51 -36.47
C THR A 9 7.26 62.99 -36.46
N SER A 10 8.14 62.44 -35.61
CA SER A 10 8.36 60.99 -35.46
C SER A 10 7.23 60.30 -34.67
N ILE A 11 6.72 60.95 -33.62
CA ILE A 11 5.61 60.43 -32.78
C ILE A 11 4.29 60.40 -33.56
N SER A 12 4.06 61.38 -34.44
CA SER A 12 2.86 61.47 -35.29
C SER A 12 2.74 60.33 -36.31
N LYS A 13 3.87 59.88 -36.92
CA LYS A 13 3.87 58.76 -37.88
C LYS A 13 3.62 57.40 -37.21
N LYS A 14 4.12 57.17 -35.99
CA LYS A 14 3.87 55.93 -35.23
C LYS A 14 2.41 55.82 -34.78
N LYS A 15 1.78 56.91 -34.34
CA LYS A 15 0.35 56.91 -33.97
C LYS A 15 -0.57 56.67 -35.18
N LYS A 16 -0.26 57.21 -36.36
CA LYS A 16 -1.04 56.91 -37.59
C LYS A 16 -0.98 55.44 -38.00
N LYS A 17 0.19 54.79 -37.93
CA LYS A 17 0.33 53.34 -38.23
C LYS A 17 -0.41 52.45 -37.21
N LEU A 18 -0.41 52.84 -35.93
CA LEU A 18 -1.13 52.11 -34.88
C LEU A 18 -2.66 52.22 -35.06
N ILE A 19 -3.17 53.41 -35.41
CA ILE A 19 -4.61 53.61 -35.68
C ILE A 19 -5.05 52.84 -36.93
N GLN A 20 -4.24 52.82 -37.99
CA GLN A 20 -4.54 52.03 -39.20
C GLN A 20 -4.52 50.51 -38.95
N ALA A 21 -3.61 50.02 -38.11
CA ALA A 21 -3.56 48.60 -37.74
C ALA A 21 -4.76 48.18 -36.87
N ILE A 22 -5.20 49.05 -35.94
CA ILE A 22 -6.38 48.81 -35.11
C ILE A 22 -7.65 48.80 -35.99
N PHE A 23 -7.81 49.75 -36.92
CA PHE A 23 -8.96 49.78 -37.83
C PHE A 23 -9.02 48.57 -38.77
N ALA A 24 -7.87 48.10 -39.28
CA ALA A 24 -7.80 46.89 -40.10
C ALA A 24 -8.20 45.63 -39.30
N SER A 25 -7.79 45.54 -38.04
CA SER A 25 -8.18 44.42 -37.17
C SER A 25 -9.68 44.42 -36.84
N PHE A 26 -10.30 45.60 -36.64
CA PHE A 26 -11.74 45.69 -36.41
C PHE A 26 -12.56 45.35 -37.66
N LEU A 27 -12.11 45.76 -38.85
CA LEU A 27 -12.75 45.39 -40.12
C LEU A 27 -12.68 43.89 -40.39
N LEU A 28 -11.57 43.23 -40.04
CA LEU A 28 -11.38 41.78 -40.21
C LEU A 28 -12.23 40.97 -39.22
N VAL A 29 -12.37 41.45 -37.98
CA VAL A 29 -13.28 40.85 -36.99
C VAL A 29 -14.75 41.07 -37.40
N ALA A 30 -15.11 42.25 -37.93
CA ALA A 30 -16.47 42.52 -38.40
C ALA A 30 -16.84 41.69 -39.65
N THR A 31 -15.90 41.42 -40.56
CA THR A 31 -16.15 40.52 -41.72
C THR A 31 -16.24 39.06 -41.31
N ILE A 32 -15.44 38.60 -40.34
CA ILE A 32 -15.58 37.23 -39.79
C ILE A 32 -16.93 37.06 -39.06
N ILE A 33 -17.36 38.06 -38.30
CA ILE A 33 -18.68 38.03 -37.63
C ILE A 33 -19.82 38.07 -38.66
N ALA A 34 -19.71 38.89 -39.72
CA ALA A 34 -20.71 38.93 -40.80
C ALA A 34 -20.78 37.61 -41.61
N ILE A 35 -19.66 36.91 -41.79
CA ILE A 35 -19.63 35.56 -42.39
C ILE A 35 -20.24 34.51 -41.45
N LEU A 36 -20.09 34.67 -40.13
CA LEU A 36 -20.67 33.78 -39.13
C LEU A 36 -22.18 34.03 -38.87
N THR A 37 -22.70 35.24 -39.11
CA THR A 37 -24.11 35.58 -38.91
C THR A 37 -24.97 35.51 -40.19
N GLY A 38 -24.35 35.20 -41.34
CA GLY A 38 -24.95 35.31 -42.66
C GLY A 38 -25.19 34.01 -43.42
N VAL A 39 -25.43 32.87 -42.75
CA VAL A 39 -25.94 31.65 -43.42
C VAL A 39 -26.91 30.89 -42.49
N SER A 40 -28.20 31.01 -42.78
CA SER A 40 -29.23 30.00 -42.50
C SER A 40 -30.35 30.21 -43.52
N PRO A 41 -30.94 29.17 -44.13
CA PRO A 41 -31.65 28.07 -43.43
C PRO A 41 -31.25 26.67 -43.98
N GLN A 42 -31.47 25.51 -43.37
CA GLN A 42 -32.63 25.00 -42.62
C GLN A 42 -32.29 23.62 -42.02
N LYS A 43 -32.87 23.32 -40.83
CA LYS A 43 -33.16 21.99 -40.24
C LYS A 43 -32.02 21.14 -39.60
N THR A 44 -31.91 21.32 -38.28
CA THR A 44 -31.90 20.29 -37.22
C THR A 44 -30.84 19.18 -37.26
N ALA A 45 -29.68 19.46 -36.65
CA ALA A 45 -28.93 18.49 -35.85
C ALA A 45 -28.46 19.21 -34.57
N THR A 46 -28.67 18.55 -33.45
CA THR A 46 -28.69 19.09 -32.09
C THR A 46 -27.32 19.59 -31.60
N GLN A 47 -27.28 20.79 -31.00
CA GLN A 47 -26.11 21.33 -30.28
C GLN A 47 -25.55 20.38 -29.19
N ASN A 48 -26.34 19.37 -28.80
CA ASN A 48 -25.94 18.31 -27.88
C ASN A 48 -24.89 17.35 -28.50
N ASP A 49 -24.95 17.05 -29.80
CA ASP A 49 -24.10 16.02 -30.41
C ASP A 49 -22.63 16.45 -30.56
N ALA A 50 -22.38 17.74 -30.81
CA ALA A 50 -21.03 18.31 -30.90
C ALA A 50 -20.35 18.42 -29.52
N ALA A 51 -21.12 18.76 -28.48
CA ALA A 51 -20.65 18.77 -27.11
C ALA A 51 -20.36 17.34 -26.61
N ASP A 52 -21.23 16.39 -26.96
CA ASP A 52 -21.06 14.98 -26.63
C ASP A 52 -19.88 14.35 -27.38
N HIS A 53 -19.66 14.69 -28.67
CA HIS A 53 -18.47 14.27 -29.42
C HIS A 53 -17.17 14.84 -28.85
N ALA A 54 -17.13 16.14 -28.50
CA ALA A 54 -15.95 16.74 -27.88
C ALA A 54 -15.64 16.14 -26.50
N LYS A 55 -16.67 15.77 -25.74
CA LYS A 55 -16.56 15.08 -24.45
C LYS A 55 -16.09 13.63 -24.63
N LEU A 56 -16.58 12.91 -25.64
CA LEU A 56 -16.13 11.56 -26.00
C LEU A 56 -14.63 11.55 -26.38
N ILE A 57 -14.20 12.51 -27.22
CA ILE A 57 -12.81 12.67 -27.67
C ILE A 57 -11.87 12.99 -26.51
N LYS A 58 -12.26 13.89 -25.59
CA LYS A 58 -11.48 14.20 -24.38
C LYS A 58 -11.41 13.01 -23.40
N SER A 59 -12.49 12.26 -23.23
CA SER A 59 -12.49 11.06 -22.36
C SER A 59 -11.61 9.94 -22.91
N THR A 60 -11.61 9.78 -24.25
CA THR A 60 -10.76 8.81 -24.95
C THR A 60 -9.28 9.21 -24.87
N SER A 61 -8.97 10.52 -24.96
CA SER A 61 -7.60 11.04 -24.76
C SER A 61 -7.10 10.75 -23.33
N SER A 62 -7.90 11.04 -22.31
CA SER A 62 -7.53 10.82 -20.90
C SER A 62 -7.23 9.35 -20.57
N LYS A 63 -8.04 8.43 -21.11
CA LYS A 63 -7.81 6.97 -20.96
C LYS A 63 -6.52 6.53 -21.65
N ASN A 64 -6.27 6.98 -22.87
CA ASN A 64 -5.05 6.65 -23.61
C ASN A 64 -3.80 7.24 -22.94
N ASP A 65 -3.88 8.45 -22.41
CA ASP A 65 -2.79 9.09 -21.67
C ASP A 65 -2.46 8.32 -20.39
N PHE A 66 -3.48 7.83 -19.66
CA PHE A 66 -3.30 6.99 -18.49
C PHE A 66 -2.64 5.65 -18.85
N LEU A 67 -3.16 4.94 -19.87
CA LEU A 67 -2.57 3.70 -20.36
C LEU A 67 -1.13 3.90 -20.85
N LEU A 68 -0.82 5.04 -21.47
CA LEU A 68 0.53 5.41 -21.85
C LEU A 68 1.44 5.59 -20.64
N GLN A 69 0.98 6.23 -19.55
CA GLN A 69 1.77 6.32 -18.31
C GLN A 69 1.95 4.96 -17.63
N VAL A 70 0.94 4.09 -17.65
CA VAL A 70 1.05 2.71 -17.17
C VAL A 70 2.13 1.97 -17.96
N ASN A 71 2.11 2.06 -19.29
CA ASN A 71 3.11 1.41 -20.15
C ASN A 71 4.52 1.94 -19.88
N ARG A 72 4.69 3.26 -19.76
CA ARG A 72 5.97 3.88 -19.39
C ARG A 72 6.50 3.39 -18.04
N SER A 73 5.61 3.13 -17.09
CA SER A 73 5.98 2.57 -15.78
C SER A 73 6.45 1.11 -15.90
N ILE A 74 5.77 0.32 -16.74
CA ILE A 74 6.18 -1.06 -17.08
C ILE A 74 7.55 -1.07 -17.76
N ASP A 75 7.73 -0.25 -18.80
CA ASP A 75 8.98 -0.17 -19.58
C ASP A 75 10.16 0.25 -18.68
N ALA A 76 9.94 1.19 -17.77
CA ALA A 76 10.93 1.60 -16.78
C ALA A 76 11.32 0.43 -15.85
N ALA A 77 10.34 -0.32 -15.34
CA ALA A 77 10.61 -1.46 -14.45
C ALA A 77 11.36 -2.59 -15.19
N GLN A 78 11.00 -2.87 -16.45
CA GLN A 78 11.72 -3.84 -17.29
C GLN A 78 13.16 -3.39 -17.58
N SER A 79 13.36 -2.11 -17.89
CA SER A 79 14.69 -1.53 -18.11
C SER A 79 15.57 -1.67 -16.86
N ASN A 80 14.98 -1.45 -15.67
CA ASN A 80 15.66 -1.63 -14.40
C ASN A 80 16.07 -3.10 -14.18
N MET A 81 15.19 -4.05 -14.49
CA MET A 81 15.50 -5.48 -14.39
C MET A 81 16.71 -5.85 -15.25
N VAL A 82 16.79 -5.36 -16.49
CA VAL A 82 17.94 -5.59 -17.38
C VAL A 82 19.21 -4.98 -16.79
N ALA A 83 19.15 -3.73 -16.32
CA ALA A 83 20.29 -3.05 -15.72
C ALA A 83 20.82 -3.78 -14.46
N LEU A 84 19.91 -4.25 -13.61
CA LEU A 84 20.24 -5.02 -12.40
C LEU A 84 20.88 -6.37 -12.75
N SER A 85 20.33 -7.11 -13.73
CA SER A 85 20.91 -8.36 -14.21
C SER A 85 22.32 -8.15 -14.77
N ASN A 86 22.51 -7.11 -15.58
CA ASN A 86 23.83 -6.76 -16.11
C ASN A 86 24.81 -6.40 -15.00
N LYS A 87 24.37 -5.65 -13.98
CA LYS A 87 25.19 -5.31 -12.82
C LYS A 87 25.63 -6.57 -12.07
N LEU A 88 24.71 -7.52 -11.88
CA LEU A 88 24.98 -8.78 -11.21
C LEU A 88 25.98 -9.64 -11.99
N ALA A 89 25.87 -9.67 -13.33
CA ALA A 89 26.75 -10.44 -14.20
C ALA A 89 28.18 -9.85 -14.33
N THR A 90 28.29 -8.52 -14.36
CA THR A 90 29.56 -7.82 -14.64
C THR A 90 30.40 -7.52 -13.40
N SER A 91 29.76 -7.43 -12.22
CA SER A 91 30.44 -6.96 -11.01
C SER A 91 31.14 -8.09 -10.26
N LYS A 92 32.45 -8.25 -10.49
CA LYS A 92 33.30 -9.27 -9.84
C LYS A 92 33.50 -9.10 -8.32
N LYS A 93 33.17 -7.93 -7.75
CA LYS A 93 33.46 -7.56 -6.35
C LYS A 93 32.23 -7.41 -5.45
N LEU A 94 31.05 -7.88 -5.86
CA LEU A 94 29.86 -7.82 -5.00
C LEU A 94 29.92 -8.89 -3.91
N ASP A 95 29.67 -8.48 -2.67
CA ASP A 95 29.48 -9.43 -1.58
C ASP A 95 28.10 -10.10 -1.63
N VAL A 96 27.91 -11.13 -0.80
CA VAL A 96 26.66 -11.91 -0.77
C VAL A 96 25.46 -11.01 -0.50
N ARG A 97 25.58 -10.09 0.45
CA ARG A 97 24.50 -9.19 0.82
C ARG A 97 24.12 -8.26 -0.32
N GLN A 98 25.10 -7.70 -1.03
CA GLN A 98 24.87 -6.85 -2.20
C GLN A 98 24.19 -7.60 -3.34
N LYS A 99 24.59 -8.85 -3.59
CA LYS A 99 23.91 -9.73 -4.56
C LYS A 99 22.46 -9.98 -4.15
N THR A 100 22.21 -10.25 -2.87
CA THR A 100 20.85 -10.39 -2.32
C THR A 100 20.03 -9.10 -2.52
N ALA A 101 20.59 -7.93 -2.22
CA ALA A 101 19.90 -6.65 -2.42
C ALA A 101 19.58 -6.37 -3.90
N ILE A 102 20.48 -6.71 -4.83
CA ILE A 102 20.20 -6.62 -6.27
C ILE A 102 19.08 -7.57 -6.68
N ASN A 103 19.09 -8.82 -6.19
CA ASN A 103 18.03 -9.79 -6.47
C ASN A 103 16.68 -9.35 -5.88
N ASP A 104 16.66 -8.83 -4.66
CA ASP A 104 15.44 -8.27 -4.04
C ASP A 104 14.93 -7.09 -4.87
N CYS A 105 15.81 -6.21 -5.35
CA CYS A 105 15.43 -5.11 -6.22
C CYS A 105 14.85 -5.60 -7.56
N TRP A 106 15.46 -6.64 -8.15
CA TRP A 106 14.98 -7.25 -9.39
C TRP A 106 13.58 -7.84 -9.19
N LYS A 107 13.37 -8.62 -8.10
CA LYS A 107 12.07 -9.19 -7.74
C LYS A 107 11.00 -8.11 -7.57
N ASN A 108 11.35 -7.00 -6.91
CA ASN A 108 10.43 -5.87 -6.76
C ASN A 108 10.02 -5.28 -8.12
N ASN A 109 10.95 -5.09 -9.07
CA ASN A 109 10.60 -4.59 -10.41
C ASN A 109 9.78 -5.60 -11.22
N ASP A 110 10.13 -6.89 -11.17
CA ASP A 110 9.38 -7.98 -11.82
C ASP A 110 7.93 -8.06 -11.33
N ARG A 111 7.73 -7.80 -10.04
CA ARG A 111 6.41 -7.66 -9.46
C ARG A 111 5.66 -6.43 -9.98
N VAL A 112 6.31 -5.25 -10.01
CA VAL A 112 5.71 -4.04 -10.58
C VAL A 112 5.22 -4.28 -12.00
N VAL A 113 6.04 -4.95 -12.82
CA VAL A 113 5.66 -5.30 -14.20
C VAL A 113 4.40 -6.18 -14.21
N ALA A 114 4.34 -7.21 -13.38
CA ALA A 114 3.18 -8.11 -13.32
C ALA A 114 1.90 -7.38 -12.86
N ASP A 115 1.99 -6.58 -11.78
CA ASP A 115 0.85 -5.84 -11.23
C ASP A 115 0.32 -4.80 -12.24
N LEU A 116 1.22 -4.06 -12.91
CA LEU A 116 0.84 -3.01 -13.86
C LEU A 116 0.35 -3.55 -15.22
N LYS A 117 0.86 -4.70 -15.68
CA LYS A 117 0.30 -5.39 -16.86
C LYS A 117 -1.16 -5.79 -16.63
N LYS A 118 -1.48 -6.30 -15.44
CA LYS A 118 -2.86 -6.60 -15.06
C LYS A 118 -3.74 -5.35 -15.06
N VAL A 119 -3.25 -4.24 -14.49
CA VAL A 119 -3.96 -2.94 -14.55
C VAL A 119 -4.20 -2.51 -16.00
N PHE A 120 -3.19 -2.64 -16.86
CA PHE A 120 -3.30 -2.28 -18.27
C PHE A 120 -4.37 -3.12 -18.98
N GLU A 121 -4.38 -4.43 -18.76
CA GLU A 121 -5.37 -5.36 -19.32
C GLU A 121 -6.78 -5.05 -18.81
N ASP A 122 -6.96 -4.89 -17.50
CA ASP A 122 -8.26 -4.60 -16.87
C ASP A 122 -8.87 -3.30 -17.43
N VAL A 123 -8.07 -2.23 -17.55
CA VAL A 123 -8.53 -0.94 -18.09
C VAL A 123 -8.77 -1.01 -19.61
N LYS A 124 -8.04 -1.85 -20.34
CA LYS A 124 -8.25 -2.06 -21.78
C LYS A 124 -9.53 -2.83 -22.06
N VAL A 125 -9.85 -3.85 -21.26
CA VAL A 125 -11.03 -4.73 -21.43
C VAL A 125 -12.33 -4.01 -21.08
N ASP A 126 -12.30 -3.01 -20.20
CA ASP A 126 -13.44 -2.13 -19.92
C ASP A 126 -13.78 -1.23 -21.14
N THR A 127 -14.43 -1.85 -22.12
CA THR A 127 -14.84 -1.32 -23.44
C THR A 127 -16.29 -0.85 -23.46
N LYS A 128 -17.05 -1.10 -22.39
CA LYS A 128 -18.38 -0.52 -22.20
C LYS A 128 -18.19 0.75 -21.38
N ASN A 129 -18.82 1.86 -21.76
CA ASN A 129 -18.80 3.18 -21.11
C ASN A 129 -19.28 3.21 -19.63
N LYS A 130 -18.94 2.21 -18.80
CA LYS A 130 -19.17 2.25 -17.37
C LYS A 130 -18.02 3.03 -16.76
N SER A 131 -18.37 4.16 -16.16
CA SER A 131 -17.48 5.04 -15.40
C SER A 131 -16.60 4.22 -14.44
N PRO A 132 -15.34 4.62 -14.19
CA PRO A 132 -14.56 4.05 -13.09
C PRO A 132 -15.39 4.17 -11.80
N GLN A 133 -15.71 3.03 -11.19
CA GLN A 133 -16.43 3.02 -9.92
C GLN A 133 -15.45 3.35 -8.77
N PRO A 134 -15.91 3.90 -7.63
CA PRO A 134 -15.04 4.23 -6.49
C PRO A 134 -14.13 3.08 -6.03
N LYS A 135 -14.57 1.83 -6.24
CA LYS A 135 -13.78 0.62 -5.98
C LYS A 135 -12.59 0.46 -6.93
N ALA A 136 -12.78 0.74 -8.22
CA ALA A 136 -11.72 0.68 -9.23
C ALA A 136 -10.62 1.72 -8.95
N ASP A 137 -10.99 2.91 -8.50
CA ASP A 137 -10.02 3.97 -8.14
C ASP A 137 -9.17 3.56 -6.92
N GLN A 138 -9.79 2.91 -5.92
CA GLN A 138 -9.06 2.40 -4.76
C GLN A 138 -8.13 1.22 -5.11
N ASP A 139 -8.55 0.36 -6.04
CA ASP A 139 -7.71 -0.73 -6.58
C ASP A 139 -6.49 -0.17 -7.32
N LEU A 140 -6.70 0.79 -8.24
CA LEU A 140 -5.62 1.46 -8.98
C LEU A 140 -4.65 2.18 -8.02
N ASN A 141 -5.17 2.94 -7.05
CA ASN A 141 -4.34 3.62 -6.06
C ASN A 141 -3.47 2.62 -5.28
N THR A 142 -4.05 1.50 -4.85
CA THR A 142 -3.32 0.43 -4.16
C THR A 142 -2.18 -0.14 -5.03
N LYS A 143 -2.41 -0.35 -6.34
CA LYS A 143 -1.38 -0.89 -7.25
C LYS A 143 -0.24 0.09 -7.50
N PHE A 144 -0.51 1.37 -7.72
CA PHE A 144 0.57 2.35 -7.87
C PHE A 144 1.30 2.65 -6.55
N ALA A 145 0.60 2.62 -5.41
CA ALA A 145 1.23 2.66 -4.10
C ALA A 145 2.16 1.46 -3.86
N SER A 146 1.73 0.25 -4.27
CA SER A 146 2.58 -0.95 -4.26
C SER A 146 3.80 -0.79 -5.17
N CYS A 147 3.63 -0.22 -6.37
CA CYS A 147 4.75 0.06 -7.28
C CYS A 147 5.83 0.93 -6.63
N MET A 148 5.45 2.09 -6.10
CA MET A 148 6.39 2.99 -5.42
C MET A 148 7.05 2.33 -4.20
N THR A 149 6.29 1.48 -3.49
CA THR A 149 6.80 0.74 -2.33
C THR A 149 7.90 -0.24 -2.72
N GLY A 150 7.71 -1.01 -3.79
CA GLY A 150 8.73 -1.95 -4.28
C GLY A 150 10.04 -1.25 -4.66
N VAL A 151 9.97 -0.07 -5.29
CA VAL A 151 11.16 0.74 -5.61
C VAL A 151 11.85 1.27 -4.35
N ASN A 152 11.08 1.75 -3.37
CA ASN A 152 11.65 2.17 -2.08
C ASN A 152 12.36 1.01 -1.37
N SER A 153 11.74 -0.17 -1.33
CA SER A 153 12.31 -1.38 -0.73
C SER A 153 13.58 -1.85 -1.43
N CYS A 154 13.62 -1.76 -2.76
CA CYS A 154 14.86 -1.95 -3.53
C CYS A 154 15.99 -1.04 -3.00
N LEU A 155 15.74 0.27 -2.88
CA LEU A 155 16.74 1.24 -2.43
C LEU A 155 17.15 1.05 -0.96
N ASP A 156 16.20 0.67 -0.10
CA ASP A 156 16.43 0.39 1.32
C ASP A 156 17.34 -0.83 1.50
N GLY A 157 17.27 -1.81 0.58
CA GLY A 157 18.18 -2.95 0.50
C GLY A 157 19.66 -2.57 0.51
N PHE A 158 20.01 -1.37 0.02
CA PHE A 158 21.40 -0.88 -0.08
C PHE A 158 21.81 0.13 0.99
N SER A 159 21.07 0.22 2.11
CA SER A 159 21.28 1.28 3.11
C SER A 159 22.14 0.86 4.32
N HIS A 160 22.63 -0.37 4.38
CA HIS A 160 23.27 -0.93 5.58
C HIS A 160 24.74 -0.52 5.73
N SER A 161 25.61 -0.81 4.75
CA SER A 161 27.04 -0.50 4.83
C SER A 161 27.46 0.66 3.92
N LYS A 162 28.66 1.23 4.15
CA LYS A 162 29.25 2.20 3.20
C LYS A 162 29.44 1.60 1.80
N ARG A 163 29.70 0.29 1.69
CA ARG A 163 29.83 -0.39 0.40
C ARG A 163 28.47 -0.51 -0.30
N ASP A 164 27.42 -0.79 0.45
CA ASP A 164 26.06 -0.86 -0.08
C ASP A 164 25.62 0.48 -0.66
N LYS A 165 25.93 1.57 0.06
CA LYS A 165 25.63 2.94 -0.41
C LYS A 165 26.32 3.27 -1.74
N LYS A 166 27.56 2.81 -1.95
CA LYS A 166 28.23 2.95 -3.26
C LYS A 166 27.52 2.18 -4.38
N VAL A 167 27.00 0.98 -4.08
CA VAL A 167 26.17 0.25 -5.05
C VAL A 167 24.90 1.04 -5.34
N ARG A 168 24.22 1.57 -4.31
CA ARG A 168 23.03 2.42 -4.46
C ARG A 168 23.29 3.65 -5.33
N GLU A 169 24.40 4.34 -5.13
CA GLU A 169 24.81 5.48 -5.96
C GLU A 169 24.97 5.05 -7.42
N ALA A 170 25.57 3.90 -7.68
CA ALA A 170 25.69 3.37 -9.03
C ALA A 170 24.36 2.88 -9.64
N LEU A 171 23.34 2.63 -8.81
CA LEU A 171 21.96 2.37 -9.25
C LEU A 171 21.16 3.66 -9.48
N SER A 172 21.67 4.84 -9.11
CA SER A 172 20.97 6.10 -9.37
C SER A 172 20.81 6.43 -10.86
N GLY A 173 21.63 5.83 -11.73
CA GLY A 173 21.49 5.91 -13.19
C GLY A 173 20.42 5.00 -13.79
N ILE A 174 19.68 4.26 -12.96
CA ILE A 174 18.57 3.40 -13.38
C ILE A 174 17.29 4.22 -13.62
N VAL A 175 16.35 3.71 -14.44
CA VAL A 175 15.12 4.44 -14.79
C VAL A 175 14.26 4.68 -13.53
N ASP A 176 13.78 5.92 -13.39
CA ASP A 176 12.92 6.34 -12.28
C ASP A 176 11.51 5.73 -12.37
N VAL A 177 11.35 4.50 -11.89
CA VAL A 177 10.06 3.80 -11.82
C VAL A 177 9.12 4.48 -10.82
N LYS A 178 9.65 4.99 -9.70
CA LYS A 178 8.84 5.62 -8.65
C LYS A 178 8.10 6.83 -9.22
N GLY A 179 8.82 7.74 -9.90
CA GLY A 179 8.20 8.92 -10.50
C GLY A 179 7.23 8.61 -11.64
N LYS A 180 7.42 7.53 -12.41
CA LYS A 180 6.42 7.09 -13.40
C LYS A 180 5.14 6.60 -12.73
N CYS A 181 5.25 5.75 -11.71
CA CYS A 181 4.09 5.26 -10.96
C CYS A 181 3.37 6.37 -10.18
N GLN A 182 4.11 7.34 -9.65
CA GLN A 182 3.54 8.52 -9.01
C GLN A 182 2.72 9.33 -10.00
N LYS A 183 3.24 9.62 -11.21
CA LYS A 183 2.49 10.34 -12.25
C LYS A 183 1.22 9.62 -12.66
N ALA A 184 1.27 8.30 -12.82
CA ALA A 184 0.08 7.51 -13.11
C ALA A 184 -0.94 7.56 -11.96
N LEU A 185 -0.49 7.58 -10.70
CA LEU A 185 -1.34 7.74 -9.53
C LEU A 185 -1.96 9.14 -9.42
N GLU A 186 -1.22 10.19 -9.75
CA GLU A 186 -1.72 11.57 -9.81
C GLU A 186 -2.85 11.70 -10.84
N MET A 187 -2.79 10.97 -11.95
CA MET A 187 -3.90 10.93 -12.92
C MET A 187 -5.17 10.27 -12.37
N VAL A 188 -5.03 9.33 -11.43
CA VAL A 188 -6.17 8.67 -10.74
C VAL A 188 -6.71 9.52 -9.59
N THR A 189 -5.83 10.28 -8.91
CA THR A 189 -6.16 11.00 -7.66
C THR A 189 -6.39 12.49 -7.81
N SER A 190 -5.90 13.11 -8.89
CA SER A 190 -6.17 14.52 -9.20
C SER A 190 -7.67 14.72 -9.40
N LYS A 191 -8.18 15.82 -8.82
CA LYS A 191 -9.61 16.15 -8.86
C LYS A 191 -10.09 16.01 -10.30
N PRO A 192 -11.14 15.22 -10.53
CA PRO A 192 -11.56 15.01 -11.88
C PRO A 192 -12.16 16.31 -12.43
N THR A 193 -12.02 16.50 -13.74
CA THR A 193 -12.54 17.65 -14.48
C THR A 193 -14.03 17.87 -14.18
N ALA A 194 -14.55 19.07 -14.43
CA ALA A 194 -15.92 19.49 -14.12
C ALA A 194 -17.02 18.46 -14.50
N ASP A 195 -16.76 17.60 -15.48
CA ASP A 195 -17.62 16.49 -15.89
C ASP A 195 -17.84 15.40 -14.83
N MET A 196 -16.85 15.10 -13.98
CA MET A 196 -16.94 14.06 -12.95
C MET A 196 -17.44 14.63 -11.62
N ALA A 197 -17.31 15.95 -11.41
CA ALA A 197 -17.95 16.66 -10.30
C ALA A 197 -19.48 16.74 -10.48
N ILE A 198 -19.98 16.80 -11.72
CA ILE A 198 -21.42 16.69 -12.04
C ILE A 198 -21.93 15.25 -11.78
N TRP A 199 -21.12 14.24 -12.06
CA TRP A 199 -21.42 12.84 -11.75
C TRP A 199 -21.49 12.56 -10.23
N LEU A 200 -20.55 13.11 -9.45
CA LEU A 200 -20.52 13.01 -7.97
C LEU A 200 -21.68 13.77 -7.30
N LYS A 201 -22.15 14.88 -7.88
CA LYS A 201 -23.34 15.60 -7.37
C LYS A 201 -24.64 14.84 -7.58
N ASN A 202 -24.76 14.05 -8.66
CA ASN A 202 -25.94 13.23 -8.94
C ASN A 202 -25.97 11.90 -8.16
N THR A 203 -24.89 11.55 -7.46
CA THR A 203 -24.80 10.36 -6.58
C THR A 203 -25.18 10.65 -5.12
N ASN A 204 -25.50 11.90 -4.77
CA ASN A 204 -26.11 12.27 -3.47
C ASN A 204 -27.62 11.96 -3.40
N ARG A 205 -28.13 11.04 -4.21
CA ARG A 205 -29.50 10.57 -4.06
C ARG A 205 -29.54 9.67 -2.83
N LYS A 206 -30.06 10.22 -1.72
CA LYS A 206 -30.39 9.51 -0.48
C LYS A 206 -30.78 8.06 -0.80
N LEU A 207 -29.94 7.11 -0.40
CA LEU A 207 -30.33 5.70 -0.40
C LEU A 207 -31.43 5.57 0.64
N LYS A 208 -32.66 5.39 0.14
CA LYS A 208 -33.74 4.79 0.92
C LYS A 208 -33.24 3.44 1.40
N GLU A 209 -33.37 3.26 2.70
CA GLU A 209 -33.32 1.99 3.39
C GLU A 209 -34.32 1.04 2.73
N ASP A 210 -33.83 -0.01 2.07
CA ASP A 210 -34.66 -1.15 1.68
C ASP A 210 -34.07 -2.39 2.34
N SER A 211 -34.92 -2.94 3.20
CA SER A 211 -34.80 -4.17 3.97
C SER A 211 -34.34 -5.37 3.14
N ASP A 212 -33.55 -6.22 3.80
CA ASP A 212 -33.31 -7.64 3.53
C ASP A 212 -34.02 -8.25 2.32
N SER A 213 -33.24 -8.59 1.29
CA SER A 213 -33.58 -9.68 0.38
C SER A 213 -32.33 -10.23 -0.32
N TYR A 214 -32.18 -11.54 -0.23
CA TYR A 214 -31.16 -12.38 -0.85
C TYR A 214 -31.11 -12.20 -2.38
N GLY A 215 -29.90 -12.10 -2.94
CA GLY A 215 -29.64 -12.48 -4.35
C GLY A 215 -28.97 -11.42 -5.22
N GLY A 216 -27.65 -11.32 -5.13
CA GLY A 216 -26.85 -10.47 -6.03
C GLY A 216 -25.36 -10.67 -5.77
N GLY A 217 -24.86 -11.89 -5.99
CA GLY A 217 -23.46 -12.23 -5.71
C GLY A 217 -22.50 -11.77 -6.79
N ALA A 218 -21.42 -11.13 -6.36
CA ALA A 218 -20.37 -10.55 -7.20
C ALA A 218 -19.74 -11.57 -8.17
N GLU A 219 -19.52 -11.11 -9.40
CA GLU A 219 -19.12 -11.80 -10.63
C GLU A 219 -17.68 -12.39 -10.62
N TRP A 220 -17.01 -12.42 -9.48
CA TRP A 220 -15.66 -12.98 -9.29
C TRP A 220 -15.62 -14.17 -8.31
N LEU A 221 -16.79 -14.67 -7.89
CA LEU A 221 -16.92 -15.79 -6.95
C LEU A 221 -17.31 -17.08 -7.67
N SER A 222 -16.64 -18.19 -7.35
CA SER A 222 -17.20 -19.51 -7.63
C SER A 222 -18.40 -19.76 -6.70
N VAL A 223 -19.41 -20.46 -7.18
CA VAL A 223 -20.62 -20.81 -6.41
C VAL A 223 -20.28 -21.56 -5.11
N THR A 224 -19.14 -22.25 -5.09
CA THR A 224 -18.65 -23.05 -3.96
C THR A 224 -18.24 -22.20 -2.76
N ASP A 225 -17.70 -20.99 -2.98
CA ASP A 225 -17.26 -20.09 -1.89
C ASP A 225 -18.44 -19.57 -1.04
N ARG A 226 -19.66 -19.60 -1.58
CA ARG A 226 -20.88 -19.20 -0.87
C ARG A 226 -21.42 -20.27 0.09
N ARG A 227 -20.97 -21.54 -0.03
CA ARG A 227 -21.43 -22.66 0.82
C ARG A 227 -20.52 -22.92 2.02
N LEU A 228 -19.41 -22.20 2.17
CA LEU A 228 -18.42 -22.36 3.25
C LEU A 228 -18.81 -21.68 4.58
N PHE A 229 -20.11 -21.69 4.92
CA PHE A 229 -20.67 -20.96 6.07
C PHE A 229 -20.87 -21.79 7.35
N GLN A 230 -20.28 -22.99 7.46
CA GLN A 230 -20.29 -23.74 8.73
C GLN A 230 -18.89 -24.25 9.09
N LEU A 231 -18.42 -23.80 10.26
CA LEU A 231 -17.10 -24.02 10.88
C LEU A 231 -16.88 -25.47 11.37
N SER A 232 -17.11 -26.48 10.53
CA SER A 232 -16.88 -27.88 10.92
C SER A 232 -16.22 -28.81 9.90
N SER A 233 -15.90 -28.36 8.67
CA SER A 233 -14.78 -28.97 7.92
C SER A 233 -14.42 -28.15 6.68
N LEU A 234 -13.41 -27.28 6.79
CA LEU A 234 -12.62 -26.92 5.62
C LEU A 234 -11.91 -28.20 5.17
N THR A 235 -12.27 -28.78 4.02
CA THR A 235 -11.57 -29.93 3.47
C THR A 235 -10.20 -29.47 2.96
N PRO A 236 -9.08 -29.92 3.57
CA PRO A 236 -7.76 -29.54 3.09
C PRO A 236 -7.44 -30.24 1.77
N ASP A 237 -6.82 -29.54 0.83
CA ASP A 237 -6.33 -30.13 -0.42
C ASP A 237 -5.10 -31.01 -0.15
N VAL A 238 -4.23 -30.58 0.76
CA VAL A 238 -3.02 -31.31 1.17
C VAL A 238 -2.73 -31.12 2.66
N VAL A 239 -2.03 -32.10 3.24
CA VAL A 239 -1.62 -32.09 4.64
C VAL A 239 -0.09 -32.07 4.74
N VAL A 240 0.43 -31.18 5.57
CA VAL A 240 1.84 -31.10 5.94
C VAL A 240 2.00 -31.64 7.36
N ALA A 241 2.89 -32.61 7.55
CA ALA A 241 3.15 -33.20 8.86
C ALA A 241 4.65 -33.53 9.01
N ALA A 242 5.29 -32.96 10.04
CA ALA A 242 6.72 -33.18 10.28
C ALA A 242 7.05 -34.65 10.62
N ASP A 243 6.08 -35.38 11.19
CA ASP A 243 6.17 -36.81 11.54
C ASP A 243 6.05 -37.75 10.33
N GLY A 244 5.75 -37.22 9.12
CA GLY A 244 5.55 -38.01 7.91
C GLY A 244 4.13 -38.57 7.71
N SER A 245 3.18 -38.26 8.59
CA SER A 245 1.77 -38.70 8.48
C SER A 245 0.93 -37.91 7.47
N GLY A 246 1.51 -36.89 6.82
CA GLY A 246 0.85 -36.03 5.83
C GLY A 246 1.38 -36.26 4.42
N THR A 247 0.76 -35.59 3.44
CA THR A 247 1.19 -35.57 2.03
C THR A 247 2.62 -35.06 1.86
N TYR A 248 3.01 -34.05 2.64
CA TYR A 248 4.35 -33.45 2.61
C TYR A 248 4.94 -33.34 4.02
N LYS A 249 6.28 -33.40 4.12
CA LYS A 249 6.99 -33.15 5.38
C LYS A 249 7.26 -31.67 5.65
N THR A 250 7.31 -30.84 4.61
CA THR A 250 7.64 -29.41 4.70
C THR A 250 6.52 -28.55 4.09
N VAL A 251 6.40 -27.33 4.59
CA VAL A 251 5.42 -26.35 4.10
C VAL A 251 5.80 -25.88 2.69
N SER A 252 7.09 -25.67 2.45
CA SER A 252 7.60 -25.26 1.14
C SER A 252 7.27 -26.26 0.03
N ALA A 253 7.32 -27.57 0.31
CA ALA A 253 6.94 -28.59 -0.67
C ALA A 253 5.44 -28.53 -1.02
N ALA A 254 4.57 -28.31 -0.03
CA ALA A 254 3.14 -28.14 -0.27
C ALA A 254 2.83 -26.88 -1.08
N VAL A 255 3.51 -25.77 -0.81
CA VAL A 255 3.38 -24.53 -1.61
C VAL A 255 3.88 -24.76 -3.04
N ALA A 256 5.00 -25.45 -3.22
CA ALA A 256 5.55 -25.77 -4.54
C ALA A 256 4.58 -26.61 -5.38
N ALA A 257 3.87 -27.55 -4.76
CA ALA A 257 2.90 -28.42 -5.42
C ALA A 257 1.55 -27.74 -5.75
N ALA A 258 1.18 -26.66 -5.06
CA ALA A 258 -0.07 -25.96 -5.31
C ALA A 258 -0.18 -25.45 -6.77
N PRO A 259 -1.37 -25.41 -7.38
CA PRO A 259 -1.53 -24.86 -8.73
C PRO A 259 -1.13 -23.39 -8.82
N LYS A 260 -0.60 -22.98 -9.98
CA LYS A 260 -0.32 -21.56 -10.27
C LYS A 260 -1.61 -20.87 -10.71
N TYR A 261 -1.79 -19.62 -10.31
CA TYR A 261 -2.90 -18.72 -10.68
C TYR A 261 -4.28 -19.32 -10.48
N SER A 262 -4.45 -20.15 -9.44
CA SER A 262 -5.72 -20.80 -9.13
C SER A 262 -6.79 -19.76 -8.79
N SER A 263 -7.95 -19.88 -9.44
CA SER A 263 -9.17 -19.14 -9.07
C SER A 263 -9.87 -19.74 -7.85
N LYS A 264 -9.55 -21.00 -7.49
CA LYS A 264 -10.06 -21.70 -6.31
C LYS A 264 -9.09 -21.59 -5.15
N ARG A 265 -9.62 -21.58 -3.92
CA ARG A 265 -8.81 -21.64 -2.71
C ARG A 265 -8.14 -23.01 -2.57
N TYR A 266 -6.82 -23.00 -2.34
CA TYR A 266 -6.02 -24.20 -2.09
C TYR A 266 -5.59 -24.22 -0.63
N ILE A 267 -6.10 -25.18 0.14
CA ILE A 267 -5.99 -25.26 1.59
C ILE A 267 -4.88 -26.24 1.96
N ILE A 268 -3.81 -25.71 2.55
CA ILE A 268 -2.69 -26.47 3.11
C ILE A 268 -2.92 -26.58 4.61
N ARG A 269 -3.31 -27.77 5.09
CA ARG A 269 -3.37 -28.05 6.53
C ARG A 269 -1.97 -28.35 7.03
N ILE A 270 -1.53 -27.67 8.08
CA ILE A 270 -0.20 -27.83 8.67
C ILE A 270 -0.39 -28.35 10.09
N LYS A 271 -0.04 -29.62 10.30
CA LYS A 271 -0.24 -30.27 11.60
C LYS A 271 0.60 -29.61 12.70
N ALA A 272 0.30 -29.93 13.96
CA ALA A 272 1.13 -29.52 15.08
C ALA A 272 2.60 -29.93 14.87
N GLY A 273 3.53 -29.01 15.14
CA GLY A 273 4.96 -29.20 14.91
C GLY A 273 5.73 -27.87 14.78
N VAL A 274 7.05 -27.98 14.85
CA VAL A 274 7.98 -26.86 14.62
C VAL A 274 8.70 -27.08 13.28
N TYR A 275 8.33 -26.30 12.29
CA TYR A 275 8.85 -26.35 10.92
C TYR A 275 9.98 -25.33 10.77
N ARG A 276 11.22 -25.84 10.69
CA ARG A 276 12.45 -25.02 10.57
C ARG A 276 12.78 -24.79 9.10
N GLU A 277 12.08 -23.85 8.48
CA GLU A 277 12.22 -23.53 7.06
C GLU A 277 11.91 -22.06 6.79
N ASN A 278 12.49 -21.51 5.73
CA ASN A 278 12.08 -20.23 5.17
C ASN A 278 11.13 -20.50 4.00
N VAL A 279 9.88 -20.03 4.10
CA VAL A 279 8.81 -20.31 3.11
C VAL A 279 8.54 -19.07 2.26
N GLU A 280 8.46 -19.24 0.95
CA GLU A 280 8.03 -18.20 0.01
C GLU A 280 6.75 -18.67 -0.70
N VAL A 281 5.69 -17.86 -0.65
CA VAL A 281 4.46 -18.03 -1.43
C VAL A 281 4.50 -17.01 -2.55
N PRO A 282 5.09 -17.36 -3.71
CA PRO A 282 5.38 -16.40 -4.76
C PRO A 282 4.10 -15.90 -5.45
N LYS A 283 4.21 -14.83 -6.25
CA LYS A 283 3.07 -14.15 -6.89
C LYS A 283 2.18 -15.07 -7.72
N GLU A 284 2.74 -16.14 -8.29
CA GLU A 284 2.00 -17.13 -9.09
C GLU A 284 1.12 -18.04 -8.23
N LYS A 285 1.28 -18.08 -6.91
CA LYS A 285 0.53 -18.97 -6.01
C LYS A 285 -0.63 -18.19 -5.37
N SER A 286 -1.67 -17.92 -6.16
CA SER A 286 -2.88 -17.22 -5.68
C SER A 286 -3.80 -18.12 -4.85
N ASN A 287 -4.57 -17.50 -3.96
CA ASN A 287 -5.62 -18.14 -3.14
C ASN A 287 -5.14 -19.31 -2.26
N ILE A 288 -3.88 -19.28 -1.82
CA ILE A 288 -3.36 -20.24 -0.85
C ILE A 288 -3.91 -19.92 0.55
N MET A 289 -4.33 -20.95 1.28
CA MET A 289 -4.68 -20.86 2.69
C MET A 289 -3.82 -21.78 3.54
N PHE A 290 -3.16 -21.24 4.57
CA PHE A 290 -2.53 -22.02 5.62
C PHE A 290 -3.51 -22.23 6.78
N LEU A 291 -3.72 -23.50 7.12
CA LEU A 291 -4.59 -23.91 8.23
C LEU A 291 -3.76 -24.72 9.23
N GLY A 292 -3.31 -24.08 10.32
CA GLY A 292 -2.60 -24.78 11.39
C GLY A 292 -3.54 -25.52 12.34
N ASP A 293 -3.00 -26.46 13.12
CA ASP A 293 -3.73 -27.16 14.20
C ASP A 293 -3.84 -26.30 15.48
N GLY A 294 -3.22 -25.12 15.52
CA GLY A 294 -3.29 -24.20 16.65
C GLY A 294 -2.13 -23.23 16.71
N ARG A 295 -2.41 -21.97 17.08
CA ARG A 295 -1.39 -20.90 17.15
C ARG A 295 -0.16 -21.29 17.95
N LYS A 296 -0.33 -22.01 19.06
CA LYS A 296 0.77 -22.40 19.96
C LYS A 296 1.45 -23.72 19.57
N THR A 297 0.81 -24.53 18.71
CA THR A 297 1.23 -25.91 18.41
C THR A 297 1.80 -26.05 17.00
N THR A 298 1.43 -25.18 16.06
CA THR A 298 1.98 -25.13 14.70
C THR A 298 2.84 -23.88 14.53
N VAL A 299 4.16 -24.06 14.34
CA VAL A 299 5.13 -22.96 14.25
C VAL A 299 6.02 -23.11 13.04
N ILE A 300 6.09 -22.09 12.18
CA ILE A 300 7.12 -21.96 11.13
C ILE A 300 8.18 -20.98 11.64
N THR A 301 9.44 -21.42 11.70
CA THR A 301 10.52 -20.69 12.37
C THR A 301 11.79 -20.60 11.55
N GLY A 302 12.44 -19.43 11.59
CA GLY A 302 13.71 -19.14 10.92
C GLY A 302 14.57 -18.18 11.75
N SER A 303 15.74 -17.81 11.23
CA SER A 303 16.70 -16.94 11.95
C SER A 303 17.53 -16.03 11.04
N ARG A 304 17.12 -15.85 9.77
CA ARG A 304 17.78 -14.89 8.86
C ARG A 304 17.66 -13.48 9.41
N ASN A 305 18.73 -12.70 9.29
CA ASN A 305 18.84 -11.37 9.87
C ASN A 305 19.89 -10.52 9.15
N VAL A 306 19.84 -9.20 9.36
CA VAL A 306 20.74 -8.26 8.69
C VAL A 306 22.20 -8.41 9.12
N VAL A 307 22.48 -8.68 10.40
CA VAL A 307 23.87 -8.92 10.87
C VAL A 307 24.50 -10.13 10.19
N GLY A 308 23.70 -11.17 9.93
CA GLY A 308 24.10 -12.38 9.21
C GLY A 308 24.23 -12.21 7.69
N GLY A 309 24.19 -10.98 7.17
CA GLY A 309 24.35 -10.70 5.75
C GLY A 309 23.07 -10.73 4.91
N SER A 310 21.90 -10.88 5.53
CA SER A 310 20.62 -10.74 4.82
C SER A 310 20.25 -9.27 4.60
N THR A 311 19.32 -9.01 3.70
CA THR A 311 18.58 -7.75 3.67
C THR A 311 17.38 -7.86 4.62
N THR A 312 16.78 -6.75 5.04
CA THR A 312 15.52 -6.81 5.81
C THR A 312 14.44 -7.55 5.02
N TYR A 313 14.33 -7.28 3.71
CA TYR A 313 13.36 -7.90 2.80
C TYR A 313 13.51 -9.43 2.73
N HIS A 314 14.74 -9.92 2.59
CA HIS A 314 15.06 -11.34 2.45
C HIS A 314 15.21 -12.07 3.80
N SER A 315 15.17 -11.35 4.92
CA SER A 315 15.25 -11.94 6.27
C SER A 315 13.98 -12.67 6.72
N ALA A 316 12.87 -12.51 5.96
CA ALA A 316 11.57 -13.07 6.30
C ALA A 316 11.63 -14.60 6.48
N THR A 317 11.07 -15.09 7.59
CA THR A 317 10.83 -16.53 7.79
C THR A 317 9.75 -17.01 6.83
N VAL A 318 8.63 -16.28 6.73
CA VAL A 318 7.62 -16.51 5.70
C VAL A 318 7.42 -15.24 4.89
N ALA A 319 7.49 -15.35 3.57
CA ALA A 319 7.20 -14.29 2.62
C ALA A 319 5.98 -14.65 1.78
N VAL A 320 4.99 -13.76 1.74
CA VAL A 320 3.71 -14.00 1.06
C VAL A 320 3.47 -12.93 0.01
N GLU A 321 3.42 -13.35 -1.25
CA GLU A 321 3.30 -12.47 -2.41
C GLU A 321 2.04 -12.76 -3.24
N GLY A 322 1.65 -14.03 -3.36
CA GLY A 322 0.46 -14.46 -4.09
C GLY A 322 -0.84 -13.88 -3.53
N GLN A 323 -1.68 -13.30 -4.41
CA GLN A 323 -2.93 -12.62 -4.07
C GLN A 323 -3.93 -13.52 -3.32
N GLY A 324 -4.67 -12.97 -2.37
CA GLY A 324 -5.75 -13.67 -1.66
C GLY A 324 -5.26 -14.69 -0.64
N PHE A 325 -4.06 -14.50 -0.09
CA PHE A 325 -3.48 -15.42 0.89
C PHE A 325 -4.22 -15.36 2.22
N LEU A 326 -4.53 -16.53 2.79
CA LEU A 326 -5.10 -16.65 4.11
C LEU A 326 -4.22 -17.46 5.04
N ALA A 327 -4.19 -17.12 6.32
CA ALA A 327 -3.63 -17.99 7.34
C ALA A 327 -4.47 -17.96 8.61
N ARG A 328 -4.61 -19.12 9.25
CA ARG A 328 -5.18 -19.21 10.59
C ARG A 328 -4.54 -20.26 11.46
N ASP A 329 -4.64 -20.03 12.77
CA ASP A 329 -4.26 -20.99 13.82
C ASP A 329 -2.80 -21.46 13.68
N ILE A 330 -1.87 -20.55 13.36
CA ILE A 330 -0.44 -20.83 13.13
C ILE A 330 0.45 -19.68 13.63
N THR A 331 1.71 -19.97 13.99
CA THR A 331 2.71 -18.95 14.35
C THR A 331 3.83 -18.86 13.31
N PHE A 332 4.18 -17.64 12.93
CA PHE A 332 5.38 -17.28 12.16
C PHE A 332 6.41 -16.65 13.11
N GLN A 333 7.63 -17.17 13.12
CA GLN A 333 8.65 -16.77 14.10
C GLN A 333 10.02 -16.52 13.46
N ASN A 334 10.69 -15.45 13.88
CA ASN A 334 12.12 -15.28 13.66
C ASN A 334 12.87 -15.27 15.01
N THR A 335 13.84 -16.17 15.16
CA THR A 335 14.57 -16.46 16.39
C THR A 335 15.95 -15.80 16.46
N ALA A 336 16.30 -14.91 15.51
CA ALA A 336 17.63 -14.29 15.45
C ALA A 336 18.03 -13.54 16.74
N GLY A 337 17.08 -12.92 17.42
CA GLY A 337 17.31 -12.19 18.67
C GLY A 337 17.59 -10.69 18.49
N PRO A 338 17.58 -9.90 19.59
CA PRO A 338 17.66 -8.44 19.53
C PRO A 338 19.03 -7.92 19.10
N SER A 339 20.10 -8.69 19.32
CA SER A 339 21.47 -8.36 18.89
C SER A 339 21.74 -8.58 17.41
N LYS A 340 20.76 -9.13 16.68
CA LYS A 340 20.86 -9.37 15.23
C LYS A 340 20.16 -8.30 14.39
N TYR A 341 19.68 -7.23 15.03
CA TYR A 341 18.92 -6.14 14.42
C TYR A 341 17.74 -6.67 13.59
N GLN A 342 17.52 -6.18 12.37
CA GLN A 342 16.34 -6.49 11.58
C GLN A 342 16.28 -7.99 11.22
N ALA A 343 15.18 -8.64 11.60
CA ALA A 343 14.95 -10.06 11.38
C ALA A 343 13.44 -10.34 11.28
N VAL A 344 12.92 -10.46 10.05
CA VAL A 344 11.49 -10.53 9.78
C VAL A 344 10.94 -11.93 10.04
N ALA A 345 9.81 -12.02 10.77
CA ALA A 345 9.07 -13.26 10.94
C ALA A 345 8.11 -13.49 9.76
N LEU A 346 7.34 -12.46 9.40
CA LEU A 346 6.39 -12.50 8.30
C LEU A 346 6.50 -11.24 7.43
N ARG A 347 6.71 -11.41 6.13
CA ARG A 347 6.59 -10.35 5.10
C ARG A 347 5.35 -10.61 4.27
N VAL A 348 4.48 -9.61 4.17
CA VAL A 348 3.22 -9.70 3.42
C VAL A 348 3.18 -8.61 2.35
N GLU A 349 3.01 -9.04 1.12
CA GLU A 349 2.77 -8.20 -0.04
C GLU A 349 1.52 -8.62 -0.82
N SER A 350 0.89 -9.73 -0.41
CA SER A 350 -0.35 -10.22 -0.99
C SER A 350 -1.48 -9.20 -0.80
N ASP A 351 -2.18 -8.87 -1.88
CA ASP A 351 -3.40 -8.09 -1.82
C ASP A 351 -4.57 -8.97 -1.40
N PHE A 352 -5.48 -8.41 -0.59
CA PHE A 352 -6.55 -9.16 0.07
C PHE A 352 -6.06 -10.29 0.98
N ALA A 353 -4.92 -10.08 1.64
CA ALA A 353 -4.40 -11.03 2.61
C ALA A 353 -5.12 -10.91 3.96
N ALA A 354 -5.54 -12.03 4.56
CA ALA A 354 -6.11 -12.03 5.89
C ALA A 354 -5.52 -13.09 6.83
N PHE A 355 -5.37 -12.72 8.10
CA PHE A 355 -4.77 -13.55 9.14
C PHE A 355 -5.71 -13.63 10.34
N TYR A 356 -6.03 -14.84 10.80
CA TYR A 356 -6.93 -15.05 11.93
C TYR A 356 -6.33 -15.97 12.98
N LYS A 357 -6.24 -15.51 14.24
CA LYS A 357 -5.61 -16.28 15.33
C LYS A 357 -4.15 -16.67 15.05
N CYS A 358 -3.42 -15.86 14.28
CA CYS A 358 -2.00 -16.09 14.00
C CYS A 358 -1.10 -15.51 15.08
N GLY A 359 0.11 -16.05 15.19
CA GLY A 359 1.21 -15.50 15.97
C GLY A 359 2.29 -14.92 15.06
N MET A 360 2.80 -13.73 15.36
CA MET A 360 3.96 -13.13 14.70
C MET A 360 4.98 -12.76 15.77
N LEU A 361 6.06 -13.54 15.86
CA LEU A 361 7.03 -13.48 16.95
C LEU A 361 8.42 -13.14 16.45
N GLY A 362 9.00 -12.06 16.96
CA GLY A 362 10.37 -11.65 16.65
C GLY A 362 10.90 -10.65 17.65
N TYR A 363 11.89 -9.87 17.24
CA TYR A 363 12.40 -8.70 17.98
C TYR A 363 12.25 -7.46 17.09
N GLN A 364 13.34 -7.01 16.47
CA GLN A 364 13.32 -5.87 15.57
C GLN A 364 12.75 -6.28 14.20
N ASN A 365 11.82 -5.49 13.66
CA ASN A 365 11.18 -5.70 12.36
C ASN A 365 10.41 -7.04 12.25
N THR A 366 9.62 -7.40 13.27
CA THR A 366 8.90 -8.69 13.32
C THR A 366 7.91 -8.91 12.16
N LEU A 367 7.01 -7.97 11.92
CA LEU A 367 5.96 -8.06 10.89
C LEU A 367 6.16 -6.95 9.85
N TYR A 368 6.46 -7.36 8.62
CA TYR A 368 6.63 -6.47 7.49
C TYR A 368 5.35 -6.44 6.64
N VAL A 369 4.45 -5.50 6.95
CA VAL A 369 3.25 -5.19 6.15
C VAL A 369 3.67 -4.36 4.93
N HIS A 370 4.36 -5.01 3.99
CA HIS A 370 5.12 -4.35 2.94
C HIS A 370 4.24 -3.51 2.00
N SER A 371 3.28 -4.12 1.30
CA SER A 371 2.41 -3.42 0.33
C SER A 371 1.02 -4.07 0.20
N ASN A 372 0.12 -3.43 -0.55
CA ASN A 372 -1.27 -3.85 -0.80
C ASN A 372 -2.17 -3.85 0.45
N ARG A 373 -3.39 -4.42 0.36
CA ARG A 373 -4.37 -4.42 1.45
C ARG A 373 -4.30 -5.69 2.29
N GLN A 374 -4.32 -5.52 3.61
CA GLN A 374 -4.09 -6.60 4.56
C GLN A 374 -4.99 -6.45 5.79
N PHE A 375 -5.49 -7.58 6.32
CA PHE A 375 -6.35 -7.62 7.50
C PHE A 375 -5.86 -8.64 8.53
N PHE A 376 -5.70 -8.22 9.78
CA PHE A 376 -5.27 -9.08 10.88
C PHE A 376 -6.33 -9.07 11.97
N ARG A 377 -6.92 -10.25 12.25
CA ARG A 377 -7.96 -10.42 13.27
C ARG A 377 -7.50 -11.35 14.37
N ASN A 378 -7.66 -10.95 15.64
CA ASN A 378 -7.40 -11.82 16.79
C ASN A 378 -5.97 -12.40 16.80
N CYS A 379 -5.00 -11.66 16.24
CA CYS A 379 -3.61 -12.09 16.16
C CYS A 379 -2.82 -11.68 17.41
N PHE A 380 -1.72 -12.38 17.66
CA PHE A 380 -0.75 -12.01 18.69
C PHE A 380 0.56 -11.59 18.00
N ILE A 381 0.99 -10.35 18.21
CA ILE A 381 2.20 -9.79 17.61
C ILE A 381 3.13 -9.33 18.72
N ALA A 382 4.38 -9.80 18.71
CA ALA A 382 5.37 -9.41 19.71
C ALA A 382 6.74 -9.07 19.11
N GLY A 383 7.32 -7.96 19.56
CA GLY A 383 8.62 -7.47 19.09
C GLY A 383 9.13 -6.25 19.85
N THR A 384 10.20 -5.64 19.35
CA THR A 384 10.93 -4.55 20.03
C THR A 384 10.94 -3.25 19.22
N ILE A 385 11.81 -3.16 18.21
CA ILE A 385 12.01 -1.96 17.40
C ILE A 385 11.27 -2.16 16.07
N ASP A 386 10.41 -1.21 15.72
CA ASP A 386 9.69 -1.15 14.45
C ASP A 386 8.99 -2.46 14.11
N PHE A 387 8.39 -3.11 15.11
CA PHE A 387 8.01 -4.52 14.95
C PHE A 387 6.73 -4.73 14.13
N ILE A 388 6.00 -3.66 13.81
CA ILE A 388 5.00 -3.59 12.73
C ILE A 388 5.42 -2.45 11.78
N PHE A 389 5.90 -2.77 10.60
CA PHE A 389 6.45 -1.75 9.69
C PHE A 389 6.10 -2.05 8.23
N GLY A 390 6.22 -1.04 7.37
CA GLY A 390 5.94 -1.16 5.94
C GLY A 390 5.00 -0.09 5.40
N ASN A 391 4.49 -0.30 4.19
CA ASN A 391 3.65 0.66 3.47
C ASN A 391 2.40 0.00 2.86
N ALA A 392 1.89 -1.07 3.46
CA ALA A 392 0.57 -1.61 3.14
C ALA A 392 -0.56 -0.66 3.59
N ALA A 393 -1.77 -0.90 3.08
CA ALA A 393 -3.00 -0.51 3.76
C ALA A 393 -3.41 -1.66 4.70
N ALA A 394 -2.94 -1.62 5.95
CA ALA A 394 -3.07 -2.72 6.90
C ALA A 394 -3.98 -2.33 8.07
N VAL A 395 -5.00 -3.16 8.33
CA VAL A 395 -5.87 -3.00 9.51
C VAL A 395 -5.69 -4.18 10.46
N PHE A 396 -5.38 -3.86 11.71
CA PHE A 396 -5.32 -4.79 12.83
C PHE A 396 -6.57 -4.59 13.68
N GLN A 397 -7.34 -5.65 13.86
CA GLN A 397 -8.57 -5.62 14.62
C GLN A 397 -8.56 -6.68 15.71
N ASP A 398 -8.84 -6.27 16.95
CA ASP A 398 -8.92 -7.19 18.10
C ASP A 398 -7.63 -8.01 18.31
N CYS A 399 -6.48 -7.42 18.03
CA CYS A 399 -5.18 -8.07 18.19
C CYS A 399 -4.55 -7.77 19.56
N ASP A 400 -3.72 -8.69 20.04
CA ASP A 400 -2.81 -8.48 21.16
C ASP A 400 -1.43 -8.07 20.63
N ILE A 401 -1.04 -6.84 20.92
CA ILE A 401 0.22 -6.24 20.47
C ILE A 401 1.10 -6.05 21.70
N ARG A 402 2.19 -6.84 21.79
CA ARG A 402 3.03 -6.90 22.99
C ARG A 402 4.47 -6.48 22.69
N ALA A 403 4.87 -5.36 23.27
CA ALA A 403 6.27 -4.99 23.35
C ALA A 403 7.02 -5.99 24.22
N ARG A 404 8.20 -6.43 23.77
CA ARG A 404 9.06 -7.36 24.51
C ARG A 404 10.37 -6.74 24.93
N ARG A 405 11.12 -7.42 25.80
CA ARG A 405 12.38 -6.92 26.34
C ARG A 405 13.43 -6.78 25.21
N PRO A 406 13.94 -5.56 24.94
CA PRO A 406 15.02 -5.35 23.97
C PRO A 406 16.40 -5.45 24.66
N ASN A 407 17.48 -5.19 23.92
CA ASN A 407 18.78 -5.00 24.55
C ASN A 407 18.82 -3.67 25.35
N PRO A 408 19.67 -3.57 26.39
CA PRO A 408 19.90 -2.31 27.11
C PRO A 408 20.17 -1.14 26.17
N GLY A 409 19.58 0.02 26.46
CA GLY A 409 19.74 1.25 25.68
C GLY A 409 18.92 1.31 24.38
N GLN A 410 18.21 0.24 23.99
CA GLN A 410 17.31 0.28 22.85
C GLN A 410 15.94 0.85 23.22
N THR A 411 15.35 1.60 22.29
CA THR A 411 14.00 2.15 22.38
C THR A 411 13.01 1.27 21.62
N ILE A 412 11.89 0.95 22.24
CA ILE A 412 10.81 0.16 21.62
C ILE A 412 9.94 1.09 20.78
N THR A 413 9.61 0.66 19.56
CA THR A 413 8.67 1.34 18.66
C THR A 413 7.72 0.30 18.09
N ILE A 414 6.41 0.47 18.33
CA ILE A 414 5.42 -0.49 17.84
C ILE A 414 5.33 -0.41 16.32
N THR A 415 5.09 0.80 15.79
CA THR A 415 4.99 1.01 14.35
C THR A 415 6.15 1.80 13.76
N ALA A 416 6.47 1.49 12.50
CA ALA A 416 7.33 2.31 11.64
C ALA A 416 6.75 2.35 10.23
N GLN A 417 5.80 3.26 10.01
CA GLN A 417 5.06 3.31 8.76
C GLN A 417 5.84 4.07 7.68
N GLY A 418 5.85 3.49 6.47
CA GLY A 418 6.74 3.85 5.37
C GLY A 418 6.08 4.53 4.18
N ARG A 419 5.00 5.28 4.37
CA ARG A 419 4.36 6.05 3.28
C ARG A 419 5.27 7.19 2.84
N SER A 420 5.65 7.17 1.57
CA SER A 420 6.63 8.10 1.00
C SER A 420 6.04 9.17 0.09
N ASP A 421 4.73 9.12 -0.14
CA ASP A 421 4.01 10.04 -1.02
C ASP A 421 2.58 10.25 -0.48
N PRO A 422 2.06 11.49 -0.43
CA PRO A 422 0.77 11.79 0.17
C PRO A 422 -0.42 11.22 -0.62
N THR A 423 -0.26 10.95 -1.93
CA THR A 423 -1.32 10.40 -2.79
C THR A 423 -1.60 8.90 -2.53
N GLN A 424 -0.67 8.21 -1.85
CA GLN A 424 -0.82 6.80 -1.49
C GLN A 424 -1.95 6.61 -0.47
N ASN A 425 -2.84 5.65 -0.76
CA ASN A 425 -3.92 5.20 0.13
C ASN A 425 -3.45 4.24 1.25
N THR A 426 -2.18 4.25 1.61
CA THR A 426 -1.55 3.28 2.54
C THR A 426 -1.45 3.80 3.97
N GLY A 427 -1.22 2.92 4.93
CA GLY A 427 -1.16 3.26 6.36
C GLY A 427 -1.36 2.04 7.25
N ILE A 428 -1.05 2.20 8.53
CA ILE A 428 -1.30 1.18 9.57
C ILE A 428 -2.45 1.67 10.45
N VAL A 429 -3.50 0.87 10.56
CA VAL A 429 -4.63 1.13 11.47
C VAL A 429 -4.70 0.03 12.53
N ILE A 430 -4.69 0.42 13.80
CA ILE A 430 -4.82 -0.49 14.95
C ILE A 430 -6.15 -0.15 15.63
N GLN A 431 -7.16 -1.01 15.46
CA GLN A 431 -8.53 -0.81 15.94
C GLN A 431 -8.90 -1.87 16.98
N LYS A 432 -9.52 -1.46 18.10
CA LYS A 432 -10.04 -2.41 19.11
C LYS A 432 -8.98 -3.40 19.62
N CYS A 433 -7.72 -3.00 19.65
CA CYS A 433 -6.59 -3.86 20.02
C CYS A 433 -6.16 -3.63 21.47
N ARG A 434 -5.28 -4.51 21.97
CA ARG A 434 -4.68 -4.43 23.30
C ARG A 434 -3.17 -4.26 23.16
N ILE A 435 -2.69 -3.06 23.49
CA ILE A 435 -1.27 -2.71 23.48
C ILE A 435 -0.71 -2.86 24.89
N GLY A 436 0.26 -3.74 25.04
CA GLY A 436 0.92 -3.96 26.32
C GLY A 436 2.32 -4.53 26.20
N VAL A 437 2.76 -5.21 27.26
CA VAL A 437 4.08 -5.84 27.34
C VAL A 437 3.99 -7.34 27.53
N THR A 438 5.04 -8.06 27.15
CA THR A 438 5.26 -9.45 27.53
C THR A 438 5.78 -9.55 28.98
N SER A 439 5.70 -10.75 29.54
CA SER A 439 6.10 -11.04 30.93
C SER A 439 7.58 -10.79 31.22
N ASP A 440 8.46 -10.90 30.22
CA ASP A 440 9.90 -10.64 30.34
C ASP A 440 10.25 -9.13 30.40
N LEU A 441 9.39 -8.26 29.86
CA LEU A 441 9.56 -6.81 29.91
C LEU A 441 8.84 -6.21 31.13
N HIS A 442 7.69 -6.77 31.54
CA HIS A 442 6.85 -6.16 32.57
C HIS A 442 7.59 -5.74 33.86
N PRO A 443 8.47 -6.56 34.47
CA PRO A 443 9.18 -6.20 35.70
C PRO A 443 10.23 -5.11 35.52
N VAL A 444 10.74 -4.92 34.31
CA VAL A 444 11.84 -3.99 33.98
C VAL A 444 11.41 -2.88 33.02
N ARG A 445 10.10 -2.70 32.82
CA ARG A 445 9.55 -1.80 31.80
C ARG A 445 9.95 -0.34 32.00
N SER A 446 10.17 0.09 33.23
CA SER A 446 10.68 1.42 33.58
C SER A 446 12.09 1.70 33.03
N ASN A 447 12.87 0.65 32.73
CA ASN A 447 14.22 0.79 32.20
C ASN A 447 14.25 1.00 30.68
N PHE A 448 13.10 0.94 30.01
CA PHE A 448 13.00 1.02 28.55
C PHE A 448 11.90 1.98 28.13
N SER A 449 12.20 2.92 27.24
CA SER A 449 11.17 3.75 26.61
C SER A 449 10.47 2.97 25.50
N ALA A 450 9.14 3.01 25.47
CA ALA A 450 8.32 2.48 24.38
C ALA A 450 7.39 3.54 23.79
N TYR A 451 7.22 3.51 22.47
CA TYR A 451 6.40 4.45 21.72
C TYR A 451 5.46 3.72 20.77
N LEU A 452 4.30 4.34 20.49
CA LEU A 452 3.31 3.87 19.53
C LEU A 452 3.89 3.74 18.12
N GLY A 453 4.84 4.60 17.78
CA GLY A 453 5.60 4.45 16.54
C GLY A 453 6.55 5.61 16.26
N ARG A 454 7.17 5.55 15.09
CA ARG A 454 8.03 6.61 14.53
C ARG A 454 7.85 6.71 13.00
N PRO A 455 8.08 7.89 12.39
CA PRO A 455 7.95 8.03 10.94
C PRO A 455 9.16 7.40 10.23
N TRP A 456 8.96 6.29 9.51
CA TRP A 456 10.04 5.71 8.70
C TRP A 456 10.25 6.47 7.39
N LYS A 457 9.17 7.01 6.81
CA LYS A 457 9.19 7.83 5.60
C LYS A 457 8.38 9.12 5.83
N GLU A 458 8.54 10.07 4.91
CA GLU A 458 8.12 11.48 5.07
C GLU A 458 6.62 11.68 5.30
N TYR A 459 5.76 10.82 4.75
CA TYR A 459 4.30 10.94 4.87
C TYR A 459 3.71 9.83 5.74
N ALA A 460 4.49 9.30 6.68
CA ALA A 460 4.12 8.18 7.53
C ALA A 460 2.72 8.33 8.12
N ARG A 461 1.88 7.31 7.99
CA ARG A 461 0.48 7.34 8.45
C ARG A 461 0.15 6.17 9.39
N THR A 462 -0.21 6.46 10.62
CA THR A 462 -0.61 5.45 11.61
C THR A 462 -1.77 5.96 12.46
N VAL A 463 -2.81 5.15 12.60
CA VAL A 463 -3.98 5.46 13.44
C VAL A 463 -4.16 4.37 14.48
N ILE A 464 -4.31 4.76 15.74
CA ILE A 464 -4.61 3.85 16.86
C ILE A 464 -5.94 4.27 17.45
N MET A 465 -6.95 3.41 17.32
CA MET A 465 -8.31 3.75 17.71
C MET A 465 -8.99 2.66 18.53
N GLN A 466 -9.84 3.07 19.48
CA GLN A 466 -10.66 2.21 20.31
C GLN A 466 -9.86 1.10 21.02
N SER A 467 -8.58 1.35 21.27
CA SER A 467 -7.64 0.34 21.75
C SER A 467 -7.27 0.61 23.21
N SER A 468 -7.00 -0.45 23.95
CA SER A 468 -6.46 -0.34 25.32
C SER A 468 -4.94 -0.25 25.27
N ILE A 469 -4.37 0.73 25.97
CA ILE A 469 -2.94 1.03 25.98
C ILE A 469 -2.45 0.99 27.43
N SER A 470 -1.55 0.06 27.74
CA SER A 470 -0.92 -0.03 29.06
C SER A 470 0.06 1.13 29.34
N ASP A 471 0.47 1.26 30.60
CA ASP A 471 1.42 2.26 31.11
C ASP A 471 2.84 2.21 30.49
N VAL A 472 3.15 1.21 29.66
CA VAL A 472 4.46 1.09 28.99
C VAL A 472 4.74 2.23 28.00
N ILE A 473 3.70 2.82 27.41
CA ILE A 473 3.87 3.85 26.38
C ILE A 473 4.29 5.15 27.04
N HIS A 474 5.44 5.67 26.61
CA HIS A 474 5.96 6.95 27.05
C HIS A 474 4.91 8.06 26.82
N PRO A 475 4.72 9.03 27.74
CA PRO A 475 3.65 10.04 27.64
C PRO A 475 3.63 10.84 26.33
N ALA A 476 4.81 11.08 25.73
CA ALA A 476 4.95 11.68 24.40
C ALA A 476 4.22 10.89 23.28
N GLY A 477 3.99 9.59 23.48
CA GLY A 477 3.27 8.67 22.59
C GLY A 477 4.08 8.24 21.38
N TRP A 478 4.65 9.19 20.66
CA TRP A 478 5.34 8.98 19.39
C TRP A 478 6.80 9.40 19.48
N ASN A 479 7.68 8.70 18.77
CA ASN A 479 9.11 8.97 18.78
C ASN A 479 9.53 9.68 17.48
N GLY A 480 10.05 10.90 17.61
CA GLY A 480 10.64 11.63 16.48
C GLY A 480 12.02 11.07 16.20
N LEU A 481 12.35 10.79 14.95
CA LEU A 481 13.76 10.62 14.58
C LEU A 481 14.51 11.92 14.92
N LYS A 482 15.83 11.85 15.16
CA LYS A 482 16.63 13.06 15.42
C LYS A 482 16.37 14.11 14.32
N GLY A 483 16.07 15.34 14.73
CA GLY A 483 15.74 16.46 13.82
C GLY A 483 14.23 16.67 13.64
N ARG A 484 13.84 17.36 12.56
CA ARG A 484 12.44 17.70 12.24
C ARG A 484 11.87 16.90 11.05
N PHE A 485 12.51 15.79 10.67
CA PHE A 485 12.07 14.96 9.55
C PHE A 485 10.63 14.46 9.75
N ALA A 486 9.80 14.62 8.71
CA ALA A 486 8.40 14.18 8.63
C ALA A 486 7.41 14.81 9.62
N LEU A 487 7.85 15.61 10.60
CA LEU A 487 6.99 16.03 11.72
C LEU A 487 5.80 16.91 11.29
N SER A 488 5.89 17.60 10.15
CA SER A 488 4.80 18.40 9.57
C SER A 488 4.00 17.68 8.48
N THR A 489 4.49 16.54 7.97
CA THR A 489 3.91 15.84 6.81
C THR A 489 3.36 14.45 7.14
N LEU A 490 3.77 13.87 8.28
CA LEU A 490 3.22 12.63 8.81
C LEU A 490 1.74 12.80 9.22
N SER A 491 1.04 11.69 9.40
CA SER A 491 -0.34 11.65 9.90
C SER A 491 -0.44 10.57 10.97
N PHE A 492 -0.14 10.94 12.21
CA PHE A 492 -0.28 10.08 13.38
C PHE A 492 -1.49 10.49 14.18
N ALA A 493 -2.37 9.53 14.47
CA ALA A 493 -3.63 9.83 15.11
C ALA A 493 -4.06 8.81 16.15
N GLU A 494 -4.79 9.30 17.15
CA GLU A 494 -5.42 8.51 18.21
C GLU A 494 -6.92 8.86 18.32
N TYR A 495 -7.77 7.86 18.58
CA TYR A 495 -9.23 8.03 18.73
C TYR A 495 -9.79 7.08 19.79
N GLU A 496 -10.47 7.59 20.82
CA GLU A 496 -11.16 6.80 21.85
C GLU A 496 -10.34 5.63 22.45
N ASN A 497 -9.04 5.84 22.64
CA ASN A 497 -8.20 4.85 23.34
C ASN A 497 -8.44 4.90 24.85
N SER A 498 -8.21 3.78 25.53
CA SER A 498 -8.38 3.64 26.98
C SER A 498 -7.15 3.03 27.64
N GLY A 499 -7.09 3.04 28.98
CA GLY A 499 -5.98 2.50 29.75
C GLY A 499 -4.90 3.53 30.10
N ALA A 500 -3.98 3.15 30.99
CA ALA A 500 -3.03 4.06 31.61
C ALA A 500 -2.08 4.77 30.63
N GLY A 501 -1.79 4.17 29.46
CA GLY A 501 -0.96 4.78 28.42
C GLY A 501 -1.72 5.62 27.39
N ALA A 502 -3.05 5.71 27.48
CA ALA A 502 -3.88 6.40 26.50
C ALA A 502 -4.02 7.91 26.74
N GLY A 503 -3.55 8.44 27.87
CA GLY A 503 -3.62 9.87 28.17
C GLY A 503 -2.83 10.73 27.19
N THR A 504 -3.44 11.78 26.64
CA THR A 504 -2.88 12.54 25.51
C THR A 504 -2.38 13.95 25.85
N SER A 505 -2.56 14.40 27.09
CA SER A 505 -2.16 15.75 27.55
C SER A 505 -0.65 16.04 27.47
N LYS A 506 0.19 15.01 27.36
CA LYS A 506 1.66 15.11 27.25
C LYS A 506 2.21 14.58 25.92
N ARG A 507 1.34 14.38 24.93
CA ARG A 507 1.74 13.92 23.60
C ARG A 507 2.58 14.99 22.91
N VAL A 508 3.32 14.56 21.91
CA VAL A 508 4.10 15.45 21.03
C VAL A 508 3.24 16.55 20.41
N THR A 509 3.82 17.72 20.18
CA THR A 509 3.15 18.90 19.61
C THR A 509 3.43 19.05 18.10
N TRP A 510 3.59 17.93 17.39
CA TRP A 510 3.89 17.95 15.95
C TRP A 510 2.64 18.29 15.15
N GLU A 511 2.78 19.05 14.07
CA GLU A 511 1.66 19.37 13.16
C GLU A 511 1.04 18.11 12.55
N GLY A 512 1.83 17.08 12.27
CA GLY A 512 1.33 15.79 11.77
C GLY A 512 0.66 14.90 12.82
N TYR A 513 0.69 15.26 14.12
CA TYR A 513 0.00 14.52 15.17
C TYR A 513 -1.39 15.11 15.43
N LYS A 514 -2.40 14.24 15.55
CA LYS A 514 -3.78 14.65 15.79
C LYS A 514 -4.54 13.71 16.73
N MET A 515 -5.21 14.29 17.71
CA MET A 515 -6.32 13.62 18.39
C MET A 515 -7.57 13.73 17.54
N ILE A 516 -8.09 12.61 17.06
CA ILE A 516 -9.35 12.60 16.32
C ILE A 516 -10.48 12.72 17.36
N THR A 517 -11.39 13.65 17.13
CA THR A 517 -12.59 13.87 17.95
C THR A 517 -13.89 13.59 17.18
N SER A 518 -13.82 13.47 15.86
CA SER A 518 -14.96 13.20 14.98
C SER A 518 -15.04 11.71 14.63
N ALA A 519 -16.18 11.09 14.94
CA ALA A 519 -16.46 9.72 14.51
C ALA A 519 -16.41 9.58 12.98
N THR A 520 -16.84 10.58 12.22
CA THR A 520 -16.78 10.56 10.74
C THR A 520 -15.34 10.48 10.22
N GLU A 521 -14.41 11.18 10.86
CA GLU A 521 -12.99 11.10 10.53
C GLU A 521 -12.41 9.72 10.89
N ALA A 522 -12.71 9.22 12.09
CA ALA A 522 -12.29 7.89 12.54
C ALA A 522 -12.85 6.77 11.63
N GLN A 523 -14.10 6.91 11.19
CA GLN A 523 -14.80 5.98 10.30
C GLN A 523 -14.06 5.78 8.98
N SER A 524 -13.30 6.76 8.48
CA SER A 524 -12.50 6.64 7.26
C SER A 524 -11.36 5.60 7.36
N PHE A 525 -10.93 5.28 8.59
CA PHE A 525 -9.86 4.32 8.87
C PHE A 525 -10.38 2.90 9.17
N THR A 526 -11.69 2.69 9.20
CA THR A 526 -12.30 1.38 9.45
C THR A 526 -12.08 0.41 8.28
N PRO A 527 -12.19 -0.92 8.48
CA PRO A 527 -12.03 -1.90 7.41
C PRO A 527 -12.90 -1.63 6.17
N ARG A 528 -14.12 -1.11 6.34
CA ARG A 528 -15.00 -0.77 5.21
C ARG A 528 -14.34 0.21 4.26
N ASN A 529 -13.83 1.32 4.78
CA ASN A 529 -13.39 2.46 3.99
C ASN A 529 -11.91 2.33 3.62
N PHE A 530 -11.07 1.95 4.57
CA PHE A 530 -9.62 1.97 4.40
C PHE A 530 -9.10 0.87 3.47
N ILE A 531 -9.72 -0.31 3.50
CA ILE A 531 -9.29 -1.49 2.73
C ILE A 531 -10.40 -2.12 1.88
N ALA A 532 -11.48 -1.37 1.62
CA ALA A 532 -12.66 -1.86 0.89
C ALA A 532 -13.21 -3.18 1.45
N GLY A 533 -13.19 -3.35 2.78
CA GLY A 533 -13.37 -4.65 3.44
C GLY A 533 -14.69 -5.35 3.13
N SER A 534 -15.76 -4.59 2.88
CA SER A 534 -17.07 -5.12 2.49
C SER A 534 -17.02 -5.95 1.20
N SER A 535 -16.04 -5.67 0.33
CA SER A 535 -15.92 -6.31 -0.96
C SER A 535 -15.21 -7.66 -0.94
N TRP A 536 -14.46 -8.00 0.12
CA TRP A 536 -13.63 -9.21 0.12
C TRP A 536 -13.54 -9.95 1.46
N LEU A 537 -13.74 -9.29 2.61
CA LEU A 537 -13.57 -9.95 3.92
C LEU A 537 -14.56 -11.09 4.14
N LYS A 538 -15.79 -10.98 3.61
CA LYS A 538 -16.81 -12.05 3.72
C LYS A 538 -16.35 -13.38 3.11
N SER A 539 -15.58 -13.36 2.01
CA SER A 539 -15.09 -14.59 1.37
C SER A 539 -13.89 -15.23 2.09
N THR A 540 -13.33 -14.56 3.10
CA THR A 540 -12.24 -15.12 3.91
C THR A 540 -12.75 -16.17 4.90
N THR A 541 -14.05 -16.18 5.23
CA THR A 541 -14.68 -16.93 6.34
C THR A 541 -14.21 -16.52 7.74
N PHE A 542 -13.33 -15.51 7.86
CA PHE A 542 -12.85 -15.02 9.15
C PHE A 542 -13.81 -13.97 9.73
N PRO A 543 -13.89 -13.83 11.06
CA PRO A 543 -14.65 -12.74 11.67
C PRO A 543 -14.07 -11.36 11.34
N PHE A 544 -14.93 -10.36 11.16
CA PHE A 544 -14.56 -8.96 10.98
C PHE A 544 -15.67 -8.02 11.48
N SER A 545 -15.29 -6.81 11.88
CA SER A 545 -16.20 -5.66 11.98
C SER A 545 -15.82 -4.66 10.90
N LEU A 546 -16.79 -4.17 10.14
CA LEU A 546 -16.51 -3.24 9.04
C LEU A 546 -16.31 -1.80 9.50
N ASP A 547 -16.91 -1.44 10.63
CA ASP A 547 -17.07 -0.05 11.07
C ASP A 547 -16.54 0.14 12.51
N LEU A 548 -16.77 1.32 13.10
CA LEU A 548 -16.35 1.69 14.46
C LEU A 548 -16.91 0.78 15.55
#